data_AF-A0A944NW45-F1
#
_entry.id   AF-A0A944NW45-F1
#
_cell.length_a   1.000
_cell.length_b   1.000
_cell.length_c   1.000
_cell.angle_alpha   90.00
_cell.angle_beta   90.00
_cell.angle_gamma   90.00
#
_symmetry.space_group_name_H-M   'P 1'
#
loop_
_entity.id
_entity.type
_entity.pdbx_description
1 polymer ?
#
loop_
_entity_poly.entity_id
_entity_poly.type
_entity_poly.pdbx_seq_one_letter_code
_entity_poly.pdbx_strand_id
1 'polypeptide(L)'
;SSEMEYRRCGKTDWMVSAVCLGGHWKRVNQMVPGVFKSHSWLSANLDDPGFQKNRYDVVTRCIERGINYIDACTGAEIQAYSKALEGRRDQMYLGWSWYEREARSKQQCTGDAIMAFPGEMGGHVTHHSAGCAGLYGLDIHPVPYDAARMTIDLERLAKEARRIKPKLITLAGSLCLFPYPVAEVRAIADEVGAYVLYDAAHMGGMIAGKRFQDPLREGAHLMTMSTYKAFGGPPSGLLVSADEELARRIDAIAFPGMTANFDLGKTAALLMSVLDLLEYGETYADTCLSNAKSLAKALEAEGFAVHGVDGQGHTQSHHLALHAAPLGGGQAASKRLAEANILLCGIGLPIDPVEGDLNGIRIGTQEITRQGMGANAMAEIARLMARLWLHGERAEAVRKDVIDFRRGYQELVFVR
;
A
#
# COMPACT_ATOMS: atom_id res chain seq x y z
N SER A 1 -0.99 50.45 20.28
CA SER A 1 -2.36 50.83 20.71
C SER A 1 -2.68 50.08 22.00
N SER A 2 -3.34 50.73 22.96
CA SER A 2 -3.79 50.14 24.24
C SER A 2 -4.86 49.05 24.06
N GLU A 3 -5.36 48.85 22.85
CA GLU A 3 -6.39 47.85 22.51
C GLU A 3 -5.84 46.60 21.80
N MET A 4 -4.51 46.48 21.63
CA MET A 4 -3.93 45.35 20.88
C MET A 4 -3.62 44.17 21.80
N GLU A 5 -4.18 43.01 21.46
CA GLU A 5 -3.84 41.73 22.09
C GLU A 5 -2.51 41.21 21.53
N TYR A 6 -1.62 40.72 22.40
CA TYR A 6 -0.34 40.10 22.02
C TYR A 6 -0.30 38.64 22.49
N ARG A 7 0.30 37.76 21.69
CA ARG A 7 0.44 36.33 21.97
C ARG A 7 1.89 35.90 21.85
N ARG A 8 2.27 34.90 22.65
CA ARG A 8 3.60 34.30 22.61
C ARG A 8 3.75 33.42 21.37
N CYS A 9 4.85 33.56 20.64
CA CYS A 9 5.14 32.72 19.48
C CYS A 9 5.79 31.39 19.92
N GLY A 10 4.99 30.34 20.12
CA GLY A 10 5.49 29.01 20.50
C GLY A 10 6.27 29.01 21.83
N LYS A 11 7.43 28.34 21.87
CA LYS A 11 8.33 28.30 23.05
C LYS A 11 9.33 29.48 23.10
N THR A 12 9.22 30.45 22.20
CA THR A 12 10.11 31.62 22.20
C THR A 12 9.65 32.64 23.24
N ASP A 13 10.55 33.53 23.67
CA ASP A 13 10.19 34.69 24.51
C ASP A 13 9.59 35.86 23.69
N TRP A 14 9.24 35.63 22.43
CA TRP A 14 8.75 36.68 21.53
C TRP A 14 7.24 36.86 21.63
N MET A 15 6.82 38.11 21.79
CA MET A 15 5.43 38.54 21.82
C MET A 15 5.07 39.21 20.50
N VAL A 16 4.08 38.66 19.79
CA VAL A 16 3.58 39.20 18.51
C VAL A 16 2.14 39.67 18.67
N SER A 17 1.73 40.68 17.91
CA SER A 17 0.31 41.05 17.87
C SER A 17 -0.57 39.86 17.43
N ALA A 18 -1.73 39.68 18.08
CA ALA A 18 -2.69 38.63 17.76
C ALA A 18 -3.33 38.79 16.36
N VAL A 19 -3.15 39.95 15.71
CA VAL A 19 -3.59 40.21 14.35
C VAL A 19 -2.38 40.10 13.42
N CYS A 20 -2.29 39.02 12.66
CA CYS A 20 -1.24 38.79 11.66
C CYS A 20 -1.70 39.18 10.25
N LEU A 21 -0.77 39.62 9.40
CA LEU A 21 -1.03 40.02 8.02
C LEU A 21 -0.77 38.83 7.08
N GLY A 22 -1.78 37.97 6.87
CA GLY A 22 -1.69 36.80 5.99
C GLY A 22 -2.71 36.81 4.84
N GLY A 23 -2.30 36.46 3.61
CA GLY A 23 -3.24 36.23 2.49
C GLY A 23 -3.85 37.46 1.79
N HIS A 24 -3.31 38.66 2.01
CA HIS A 24 -3.87 39.93 1.49
C HIS A 24 -3.57 40.19 0.00
N TRP A 25 -2.85 39.27 -0.65
CA TRP A 25 -2.48 39.37 -2.07
C TRP A 25 -3.67 39.08 -2.99
N LYS A 26 -4.69 38.36 -2.53
CA LYS A 26 -5.85 37.95 -3.36
C LYS A 26 -6.72 39.11 -3.89
N ARG A 27 -6.61 40.32 -3.32
CA ARG A 27 -7.40 41.51 -3.74
C ARG A 27 -6.57 42.62 -4.37
N VAL A 28 -5.26 42.43 -4.56
CA VAL A 28 -4.38 43.50 -5.05
C VAL A 28 -4.78 43.96 -6.45
N ASN A 29 -5.25 43.07 -7.33
CA ASN A 29 -5.74 43.44 -8.66
C ASN A 29 -6.98 44.37 -8.63
N GLN A 30 -7.75 44.39 -7.53
CA GLN A 30 -8.85 45.35 -7.39
C GLN A 30 -8.34 46.76 -7.04
N MET A 31 -7.21 46.86 -6.36
CA MET A 31 -6.60 48.13 -5.92
C MET A 31 -5.57 48.66 -6.92
N VAL A 32 -4.94 47.76 -7.66
CA VAL A 32 -3.95 48.02 -8.71
C VAL A 32 -4.29 47.15 -9.92
N PRO A 33 -5.20 47.59 -10.80
CA PRO A 33 -5.64 46.82 -11.95
C PRO A 33 -4.47 46.47 -12.89
N GLY A 34 -4.39 45.21 -13.33
CA GLY A 34 -3.38 44.73 -14.29
C GLY A 34 -2.04 44.33 -13.68
N VAL A 35 -1.92 44.36 -12.34
CA VAL A 35 -0.67 44.03 -11.65
C VAL A 35 -0.25 42.57 -11.77
N PHE A 36 -1.21 41.65 -11.90
CA PHE A 36 -0.94 40.22 -12.09
C PHE A 36 -0.82 39.91 -13.58
N LYS A 37 0.35 39.39 -13.99
CA LYS A 37 0.62 38.99 -15.39
C LYS A 37 -0.13 37.70 -15.80
N SER A 38 -0.74 36.98 -14.85
CA SER A 38 -1.59 35.81 -15.06
C SER A 38 -2.67 35.70 -13.97
N HIS A 39 -3.53 34.66 -14.02
CA HIS A 39 -4.55 34.41 -13.00
C HIS A 39 -3.99 34.03 -11.61
N SER A 40 -2.66 33.92 -11.48
CA SER A 40 -1.99 33.70 -10.20
C SER A 40 -1.55 35.01 -9.59
N TRP A 41 -1.86 35.22 -8.31
CA TRP A 41 -1.38 36.36 -7.53
C TRP A 41 0.16 36.38 -7.38
N LEU A 42 0.83 35.25 -7.61
CA LEU A 42 2.30 35.12 -7.66
C LEU A 42 2.93 35.77 -8.90
N SER A 43 2.13 36.11 -9.90
CA SER A 43 2.59 36.73 -11.15
C SER A 43 2.68 38.26 -11.08
N ALA A 44 2.54 38.84 -9.87
CA ALA A 44 2.61 40.28 -9.66
C ALA A 44 3.92 40.86 -10.20
N ASN A 45 3.82 41.93 -10.97
CA ASN A 45 4.99 42.76 -11.25
C ASN A 45 5.41 43.50 -9.97
N LEU A 46 6.40 42.96 -9.25
CA LEU A 46 6.85 43.57 -8.00
C LEU A 46 7.44 44.97 -8.21
N ASP A 47 7.91 45.30 -9.41
CA ASP A 47 8.46 46.65 -9.69
C ASP A 47 7.39 47.64 -10.17
N ASP A 48 6.11 47.23 -10.22
CA ASP A 48 5.01 48.13 -10.54
C ASP A 48 4.89 49.23 -9.46
N PRO A 49 4.89 50.53 -9.84
CA PRO A 49 4.81 51.62 -8.87
C PRO A 49 3.51 51.63 -8.05
N GLY A 50 2.38 51.25 -8.66
CA GLY A 50 1.09 51.16 -7.98
C GLY A 50 1.08 50.04 -6.94
N PHE A 51 1.68 48.90 -7.30
CA PHE A 51 1.91 47.79 -6.39
C PHE A 51 2.78 48.19 -5.20
N GLN A 52 3.94 48.81 -5.45
CA GLN A 52 4.86 49.26 -4.40
C GLN A 52 4.20 50.26 -3.45
N LYS A 53 3.51 51.26 -4.00
CA LYS A 53 2.74 52.23 -3.21
C LYS A 53 1.69 51.52 -2.35
N ASN A 54 0.93 50.59 -2.94
CA ASN A 54 -0.09 49.86 -2.20
C ASN A 54 0.50 49.03 -1.04
N ARG A 55 1.63 48.35 -1.25
CA ARG A 55 2.32 47.62 -0.19
C ARG A 55 2.83 48.55 0.90
N TYR A 56 3.42 49.69 0.52
CA TYR A 56 3.84 50.71 1.47
C TYR A 56 2.68 51.23 2.33
N ASP A 57 1.54 51.57 1.71
CA ASP A 57 0.36 52.11 2.39
C ASP A 57 -0.24 51.08 3.37
N VAL A 58 -0.37 49.82 2.96
CA VAL A 58 -0.88 48.74 3.81
C VAL A 58 0.03 48.51 5.01
N VAL A 59 1.34 48.41 4.79
CA VAL A 59 2.32 48.24 5.87
C VAL A 59 2.30 49.43 6.82
N THR A 60 2.21 50.65 6.30
CA THR A 60 2.09 51.87 7.11
C THR A 60 0.86 51.78 8.02
N ARG A 61 -0.30 51.43 7.45
CA ARG A 61 -1.53 51.33 8.21
C ARG A 61 -1.46 50.26 9.30
N CYS A 62 -0.75 49.17 9.03
CA CYS A 62 -0.54 48.10 10.00
C CYS A 62 0.36 48.55 11.16
N ILE A 63 1.46 49.25 10.87
CA ILE A 63 2.33 49.86 11.89
C ILE A 63 1.54 50.84 12.76
N GLU A 64 0.75 51.75 12.15
CA GLU A 64 -0.10 52.70 12.88
C GLU A 64 -1.11 52.01 13.80
N ARG A 65 -1.58 50.82 13.42
CA ARG A 65 -2.51 50.01 14.21
C ARG A 65 -1.81 49.12 15.24
N GLY A 66 -0.48 49.12 15.29
CA GLY A 66 0.32 48.31 16.21
C GLY A 66 0.47 46.86 15.78
N ILE A 67 0.19 46.52 14.52
CA ILE A 67 0.57 45.25 13.93
C ILE A 67 2.07 45.31 13.65
N ASN A 68 2.81 44.38 14.22
CA ASN A 68 4.27 44.36 14.16
C ASN A 68 4.83 43.03 13.63
N TYR A 69 4.00 42.19 13.00
CA TYR A 69 4.42 40.91 12.42
C TYR A 69 3.72 40.63 11.08
N ILE A 70 4.51 40.27 10.07
CA ILE A 70 4.04 39.79 8.77
C ILE A 70 4.48 38.33 8.61
N ASP A 71 3.55 37.44 8.24
CA ASP A 71 3.86 36.08 7.80
C ASP A 71 3.88 36.06 6.26
N ALA A 72 5.07 36.13 5.67
CA ALA A 72 5.25 36.04 4.24
C ALA A 72 5.33 34.56 3.84
N CYS A 73 4.38 34.10 3.02
CA CYS A 73 4.28 32.74 2.54
C CYS A 73 5.14 32.47 1.30
N THR A 74 5.70 33.51 0.66
CA THR A 74 6.53 33.36 -0.56
C THR A 74 7.73 34.31 -0.58
N GLY A 75 8.73 34.00 -1.41
CA GLY A 75 9.89 34.88 -1.62
C GLY A 75 9.51 36.24 -2.23
N ALA A 76 8.50 36.27 -3.09
CA ALA A 76 7.98 37.52 -3.68
C ALA A 76 7.35 38.43 -2.62
N GLU A 77 6.67 37.85 -1.63
CA GLU A 77 6.11 38.58 -0.50
C GLU A 77 7.21 39.22 0.36
N ILE A 78 8.28 38.48 0.65
CA ILE A 78 9.43 39.01 1.40
C ILE A 78 10.04 40.21 0.68
N GLN A 79 10.28 40.10 -0.63
CA GLN A 79 10.87 41.19 -1.41
C GLN A 79 9.99 42.45 -1.38
N ALA A 80 8.67 42.28 -1.57
CA ALA A 80 7.72 43.38 -1.56
C ALA A 80 7.64 44.07 -0.18
N TYR A 81 7.54 43.30 0.90
CA TYR A 81 7.44 43.86 2.25
C TYR A 81 8.78 44.44 2.74
N SER A 82 9.92 43.87 2.32
CA SER A 82 11.23 44.43 2.63
C SER A 82 11.42 45.82 2.00
N LYS A 83 11.00 46.00 0.73
CA LYS A 83 10.96 47.32 0.08
C LYS A 83 10.02 48.28 0.83
N ALA A 84 8.81 47.82 1.18
CA ALA A 84 7.85 48.63 1.92
C ALA A 84 8.32 49.02 3.35
N LEU A 85 9.30 48.30 3.92
CA LEU A 85 9.87 48.54 5.25
C LEU A 85 11.23 49.26 5.19
N GLU A 86 11.69 49.69 4.02
CA GLU A 86 12.95 50.43 3.89
C GLU A 86 12.95 51.68 4.78
N GLY A 87 13.99 51.84 5.60
CA GLY A 87 14.09 52.91 6.60
C GLY A 87 13.22 52.75 7.86
N ARG A 88 12.43 51.67 7.99
CA ARG A 88 11.51 51.43 9.12
C ARG A 88 11.42 49.95 9.53
N ARG A 89 12.51 49.20 9.34
CA ARG A 89 12.57 47.73 9.53
C ARG A 89 12.41 47.30 11.00
N ASP A 90 12.76 48.17 11.94
CA ASP A 90 12.63 47.99 13.39
C ASP A 90 11.17 47.95 13.86
N GLN A 91 10.25 48.51 13.09
CA GLN A 91 8.83 48.60 13.44
C GLN A 91 8.04 47.31 13.21
N MET A 92 8.61 46.34 12.47
CA MET A 92 7.87 45.15 12.03
C MET A 92 8.77 43.94 11.81
N TYR A 93 8.40 42.82 12.40
CA TYR A 93 9.02 41.51 12.20
C TYR A 93 8.46 40.82 10.95
N LEU A 94 9.34 40.11 10.24
CA LEU A 94 9.01 39.32 9.05
C LEU A 94 9.26 37.85 9.36
N GLY A 95 8.21 37.04 9.36
CA GLY A 95 8.29 35.59 9.28
C GLY A 95 8.25 35.13 7.82
N TRP A 96 8.94 34.03 7.53
CA TRP A 96 8.91 33.39 6.22
C TRP A 96 8.49 31.93 6.37
N SER A 97 7.33 31.60 5.83
CA SER A 97 6.83 30.23 5.73
C SER A 97 7.05 29.72 4.30
N TRP A 98 8.15 29.01 4.04
CA TRP A 98 8.54 28.57 2.69
C TRP A 98 7.79 27.31 2.21
N TYR A 99 6.46 27.38 2.18
CA TYR A 99 5.62 26.22 1.80
C TYR A 99 5.83 25.76 0.35
N GLU A 100 6.27 26.65 -0.56
CA GLU A 100 6.41 26.36 -1.99
C GLU A 100 7.55 25.39 -2.32
N ARG A 101 8.57 25.26 -1.46
CA ARG A 101 9.70 24.34 -1.68
C ARG A 101 9.82 23.25 -0.62
N GLU A 102 9.51 23.55 0.63
CA GLU A 102 9.82 22.64 1.74
C GLU A 102 8.82 21.48 1.86
N ALA A 103 7.52 21.76 1.81
CA ALA A 103 6.49 20.75 2.11
C ALA A 103 6.21 19.75 0.96
N ARG A 104 6.80 19.95 -0.23
CA ARG A 104 6.49 19.15 -1.43
C ARG A 104 7.70 18.77 -2.28
N SER A 105 8.92 19.21 -1.95
CA SER A 105 10.09 18.85 -2.77
C SER A 105 10.64 17.48 -2.35
N LYS A 106 10.71 16.55 -3.32
CA LYS A 106 11.34 15.22 -3.15
C LYS A 106 12.82 15.30 -2.74
N GLN A 107 13.48 16.43 -2.98
CA GLN A 107 14.87 16.67 -2.58
C GLN A 107 15.02 17.00 -1.09
N GLN A 108 13.95 17.39 -0.40
CA GLN A 108 13.99 17.82 1.00
C GLN A 108 13.14 16.93 1.92
N CYS A 109 12.20 16.16 1.39
CA CYS A 109 11.49 15.10 2.09
C CYS A 109 11.88 13.73 1.51
N THR A 110 12.93 13.11 2.04
CA THR A 110 13.15 11.66 1.85
C THR A 110 12.38 10.95 2.96
N GLY A 111 11.32 10.22 2.63
CA GLY A 111 10.69 9.34 3.61
C GLY A 111 11.67 8.28 4.08
N ASP A 112 11.37 7.66 5.22
CA ASP A 112 12.19 6.59 5.76
C ASP A 112 12.40 5.46 4.73
N ALA A 113 13.60 4.87 4.74
CA ALA A 113 13.89 3.72 3.89
C ALA A 113 13.13 2.48 4.36
N ILE A 114 12.57 1.73 3.43
CA ILE A 114 11.94 0.42 3.67
C ILE A 114 12.46 -0.61 2.69
N MET A 115 12.43 -1.89 3.07
CA MET A 115 12.66 -3.00 2.16
C MET A 115 11.35 -3.78 1.97
N ALA A 116 10.94 -4.03 0.72
CA ALA A 116 9.69 -4.76 0.43
C ALA A 116 9.91 -5.86 -0.61
N PHE A 117 9.12 -6.94 -0.55
CA PHE A 117 9.13 -7.97 -1.59
C PHE A 117 8.93 -7.35 -2.97
N PRO A 118 9.76 -7.68 -3.96
CA PRO A 118 9.62 -7.15 -5.31
C PRO A 118 8.43 -7.81 -6.05
N GLY A 119 7.94 -7.18 -7.11
CA GLY A 119 6.75 -7.63 -7.84
C GLY A 119 6.90 -9.02 -8.46
N GLU A 120 8.13 -9.37 -8.85
CA GLU A 120 8.55 -10.67 -9.38
C GLU A 120 8.41 -11.80 -8.35
N MET A 121 8.49 -11.47 -7.05
CA MET A 121 8.23 -12.38 -5.93
C MET A 121 6.82 -12.22 -5.36
N GLY A 122 5.90 -11.65 -6.14
CA GLY A 122 4.52 -11.43 -5.73
C GLY A 122 4.34 -10.29 -4.74
N GLY A 123 5.30 -9.37 -4.59
CA GLY A 123 5.14 -8.18 -3.74
C GLY A 123 3.89 -7.37 -4.07
N HIS A 124 3.16 -6.91 -3.05
CA HIS A 124 1.94 -6.15 -3.24
C HIS A 124 2.21 -4.67 -3.51
N VAL A 125 1.44 -4.06 -4.43
CA VAL A 125 1.62 -2.68 -4.90
C VAL A 125 1.62 -1.63 -3.78
N THR A 126 0.93 -1.89 -2.66
CA THR A 126 0.90 -0.97 -1.51
C THR A 126 2.26 -0.71 -0.90
N HIS A 127 3.22 -1.62 -1.09
CA HIS A 127 4.59 -1.50 -0.58
C HIS A 127 5.55 -0.88 -1.61
N HIS A 128 5.05 -0.49 -2.79
CA HIS A 128 5.85 0.05 -3.89
C HIS A 128 5.46 1.49 -4.24
N SER A 129 6.24 2.08 -5.14
CA SER A 129 6.14 3.48 -5.56
C SER A 129 4.79 3.85 -6.18
N ALA A 130 4.09 2.89 -6.80
CA ALA A 130 2.76 3.09 -7.37
C ALA A 130 1.63 3.02 -6.33
N GLY A 131 1.91 2.57 -5.10
CA GLY A 131 0.91 2.42 -4.04
C GLY A 131 1.13 3.37 -2.86
N CYS A 132 0.62 2.97 -1.69
CA CYS A 132 0.65 3.78 -0.47
C CYS A 132 2.07 4.17 -0.05
N ALA A 133 3.03 3.26 -0.09
CA ALA A 133 4.42 3.57 0.26
C ALA A 133 4.98 4.73 -0.59
N GLY A 134 4.71 4.72 -1.89
CA GLY A 134 5.07 5.83 -2.79
C GLY A 134 4.29 7.12 -2.52
N LEU A 135 3.00 7.03 -2.19
CA LEU A 135 2.19 8.17 -1.79
C LEU A 135 2.74 8.87 -0.54
N TYR A 136 3.26 8.10 0.42
CA TYR A 136 3.93 8.60 1.62
C TYR A 136 5.39 9.01 1.40
N GLY A 137 5.91 8.89 0.17
CA GLY A 137 7.27 9.31 -0.18
C GLY A 137 8.38 8.47 0.46
N LEU A 138 8.09 7.21 0.84
CA LEU A 138 9.09 6.30 1.40
C LEU A 138 10.17 5.96 0.37
N ASP A 139 11.40 5.75 0.84
CA ASP A 139 12.51 5.27 0.01
C ASP A 139 12.49 3.73 -0.03
N ILE A 140 12.05 3.17 -1.16
CA ILE A 140 11.67 1.76 -1.27
C ILE A 140 12.78 0.96 -1.95
N HIS A 141 13.31 -0.02 -1.23
CA HIS A 141 14.31 -0.96 -1.72
C HIS A 141 13.73 -2.37 -1.84
N PRO A 142 14.13 -3.19 -2.82
CA PRO A 142 13.65 -4.56 -2.92
C PRO A 142 14.30 -5.44 -1.85
N VAL A 143 13.52 -6.33 -1.22
CA VAL A 143 14.05 -7.47 -0.47
C VAL A 143 14.76 -8.42 -1.46
N PRO A 144 16.04 -8.74 -1.26
CA PRO A 144 16.74 -9.70 -2.09
C PRO A 144 16.15 -11.11 -1.98
N TYR A 145 16.12 -11.83 -3.09
CA TYR A 145 15.47 -13.13 -3.19
C TYR A 145 16.30 -14.13 -4.00
N ASP A 146 16.08 -15.41 -3.72
CA ASP A 146 16.52 -16.55 -4.52
C ASP A 146 15.35 -16.99 -5.42
N ALA A 147 15.48 -16.72 -6.71
CA ALA A 147 14.48 -17.05 -7.73
C ALA A 147 14.20 -18.55 -7.83
N ALA A 148 15.24 -19.39 -7.74
CA ALA A 148 15.11 -20.84 -7.90
C ALA A 148 14.39 -21.47 -6.70
N ARG A 149 14.57 -20.89 -5.51
CA ARG A 149 13.97 -21.39 -4.27
C ARG A 149 12.67 -20.69 -3.87
N MET A 150 12.28 -19.63 -4.58
CA MET A 150 11.14 -18.76 -4.25
C MET A 150 11.19 -18.28 -2.79
N THR A 151 12.38 -17.89 -2.32
CA THR A 151 12.57 -17.43 -0.94
C THR A 151 13.53 -16.25 -0.85
N ILE A 152 13.81 -15.78 0.36
CA ILE A 152 14.64 -14.62 0.63
C ILE A 152 16.12 -15.02 0.56
N ASP A 153 16.93 -14.22 -0.13
CA ASP A 153 18.39 -14.33 -0.07
C ASP A 153 18.88 -13.63 1.21
N LEU A 154 19.06 -14.42 2.27
CA LEU A 154 19.40 -13.93 3.61
C LEU A 154 20.78 -13.25 3.66
N GLU A 155 21.76 -13.74 2.92
CA GLU A 155 23.11 -13.16 2.91
C GLU A 155 23.08 -11.77 2.27
N ARG A 156 22.42 -11.66 1.12
CA ARG A 156 22.27 -10.38 0.43
C ARG A 156 21.36 -9.44 1.19
N LEU A 157 20.29 -9.94 1.82
CA LEU A 157 19.45 -9.13 2.70
C LEU A 157 20.26 -8.55 3.85
N ALA A 158 21.08 -9.34 4.55
CA ALA A 158 21.91 -8.86 5.64
C ALA A 158 22.88 -7.76 5.19
N LYS A 159 23.53 -7.95 4.04
CA LYS A 159 24.45 -6.97 3.45
C LYS A 159 23.73 -5.65 3.11
N GLU A 160 22.59 -5.73 2.41
CA GLU A 160 21.86 -4.56 1.98
C GLU A 160 21.18 -3.84 3.14
N ALA A 161 20.63 -4.57 4.12
CA ALA A 161 20.02 -3.99 5.32
C ALA A 161 21.04 -3.16 6.14
N ARG A 162 22.29 -3.64 6.32
CA ARG A 162 23.34 -2.86 6.99
C ARG A 162 23.69 -1.57 6.25
N ARG A 163 23.64 -1.60 4.92
CA ARG A 163 23.94 -0.46 4.06
C ARG A 163 22.80 0.56 4.04
N ILE A 164 21.57 0.10 3.87
CA ILE A 164 20.36 0.92 3.69
C ILE A 164 19.82 1.40 5.04
N LYS A 165 19.94 0.58 6.09
CA LYS A 165 19.34 0.79 7.42
C LYS A 165 17.84 1.10 7.34
N PRO A 166 17.03 0.20 6.74
CA PRO A 166 15.60 0.43 6.60
C PRO A 166 14.92 0.53 7.97
N LYS A 167 13.81 1.26 8.05
CA LYS A 167 12.92 1.25 9.22
C LYS A 167 11.97 0.07 9.24
N LEU A 168 11.69 -0.51 8.07
CA LEU A 168 10.75 -1.61 7.92
C LEU A 168 11.23 -2.58 6.85
N ILE A 169 11.14 -3.88 7.14
CA ILE A 169 11.31 -4.97 6.18
C ILE A 169 9.95 -5.67 6.07
N THR A 170 9.34 -5.61 4.89
CA THR A 170 8.05 -6.24 4.60
C THR A 170 8.24 -7.57 3.90
N LEU A 171 7.63 -8.61 4.46
CA LEU A 171 7.64 -9.98 3.96
C LEU A 171 6.28 -10.37 3.40
N ALA A 172 6.30 -11.36 2.49
CA ALA A 172 5.13 -11.91 1.81
C ALA A 172 4.40 -10.89 0.90
N GLY A 173 3.25 -11.30 0.34
CA GLY A 173 2.46 -10.46 -0.54
C GLY A 173 1.34 -11.19 -1.27
N SER A 174 1.19 -10.87 -2.54
CA SER A 174 0.13 -11.32 -3.44
C SER A 174 0.27 -12.78 -3.88
N LEU A 175 1.49 -13.32 -3.92
CA LEU A 175 1.75 -14.73 -4.18
C LEU A 175 2.66 -15.27 -3.07
N CYS A 176 2.21 -16.33 -2.41
CA CYS A 176 3.00 -17.05 -1.41
C CYS A 176 2.79 -18.53 -1.68
N LEU A 177 3.82 -19.22 -2.20
CA LEU A 177 3.76 -20.65 -2.45
C LEU A 177 4.31 -21.44 -1.27
N PHE A 178 5.34 -20.92 -0.60
CA PHE A 178 6.08 -21.57 0.47
C PHE A 178 6.31 -20.62 1.66
N PRO A 179 6.55 -21.16 2.86
CA PRO A 179 6.98 -20.39 4.01
C PRO A 179 8.28 -19.60 3.78
N TYR A 180 8.42 -18.47 4.47
CA TYR A 180 9.58 -17.59 4.46
C TYR A 180 10.39 -17.70 5.77
N PRO A 181 11.72 -17.45 5.73
CA PRO A 181 12.60 -17.53 6.91
C PRO A 181 12.45 -16.29 7.82
N VAL A 182 11.32 -16.18 8.54
CA VAL A 182 10.96 -14.99 9.33
C VAL A 182 11.91 -14.78 10.50
N ALA A 183 12.36 -15.84 11.16
CA ALA A 183 13.26 -15.75 12.30
C ALA A 183 14.64 -15.21 11.90
N GLU A 184 15.15 -15.63 10.74
CA GLU A 184 16.42 -15.19 10.19
C GLU A 184 16.32 -13.73 9.70
N VAL A 185 15.21 -13.36 9.05
CA VAL A 185 14.95 -11.95 8.72
C VAL A 185 14.86 -11.10 9.98
N ARG A 186 14.21 -11.62 11.03
CA ARG A 186 14.10 -10.91 12.31
C ARG A 186 15.47 -10.62 12.92
N ALA A 187 16.38 -11.59 12.91
CA ALA A 187 17.75 -11.38 13.40
C ALA A 187 18.48 -10.24 12.64
N ILE A 188 18.31 -10.18 11.31
CA ILE A 188 18.87 -9.09 10.48
C ILE A 188 18.21 -7.76 10.80
N ALA A 189 16.89 -7.74 10.99
CA ALA A 189 16.13 -6.53 11.29
C ALA A 189 16.56 -5.92 12.64
N ASP A 190 16.71 -6.75 13.68
CA ASP A 190 17.18 -6.31 14.99
C ASP A 190 18.59 -5.72 14.93
N GLU A 191 19.49 -6.30 14.12
CA GLU A 191 20.86 -5.79 13.93
C GLU A 191 20.89 -4.34 13.45
N VAL A 192 19.95 -3.94 12.58
CA VAL A 192 19.91 -2.62 11.96
C VAL A 192 18.84 -1.69 12.56
N GLY A 193 18.08 -2.16 13.56
CA GLY A 193 17.00 -1.42 14.19
C GLY A 193 15.74 -1.25 13.31
N ALA A 194 15.46 -2.24 12.45
CA ALA A 194 14.27 -2.28 11.60
C ALA A 194 13.14 -3.09 12.23
N TYR A 195 11.89 -2.76 11.89
CA TYR A 195 10.74 -3.63 12.16
C TYR A 195 10.56 -4.66 11.04
N VAL A 196 9.92 -5.79 11.38
CA VAL A 196 9.50 -6.81 10.40
C VAL A 196 7.98 -6.80 10.33
N LEU A 197 7.44 -6.49 9.16
CA LEU A 197 6.02 -6.60 8.86
C LEU A 197 5.77 -7.80 7.95
N TYR A 198 4.94 -8.72 8.39
CA TYR A 198 4.45 -9.80 7.55
C TYR A 198 3.08 -9.42 6.94
N ASP A 199 2.99 -9.37 5.61
CA ASP A 199 1.70 -9.19 4.92
C ASP A 199 1.01 -10.55 4.73
N ALA A 200 0.10 -10.86 5.63
CA ALA A 200 -0.74 -12.05 5.62
C ALA A 200 -2.06 -11.85 4.86
N ALA A 201 -2.22 -10.81 4.03
CA ALA A 201 -3.49 -10.55 3.36
C ALA A 201 -4.05 -11.76 2.59
N HIS A 202 -3.17 -12.48 1.89
CA HIS A 202 -3.56 -13.73 1.26
C HIS A 202 -3.55 -14.91 2.24
N MET A 203 -2.58 -14.99 3.17
CA MET A 203 -2.37 -16.17 4.00
C MET A 203 -3.22 -16.23 5.28
N GLY A 204 -3.98 -15.19 5.62
CA GLY A 204 -4.67 -15.06 6.91
C GLY A 204 -5.53 -16.28 7.29
N GLY A 205 -6.29 -16.84 6.35
CA GLY A 205 -7.07 -18.06 6.59
C GLY A 205 -6.22 -19.32 6.81
N MET A 206 -5.10 -19.45 6.09
CA MET A 206 -4.17 -20.58 6.24
C MET A 206 -3.41 -20.53 7.57
N ILE A 207 -3.02 -19.32 7.99
CA ILE A 207 -2.35 -19.06 9.27
C ILE A 207 -3.33 -19.33 10.42
N ALA A 208 -4.56 -18.80 10.34
CA ALA A 208 -5.61 -19.08 11.32
C ALA A 208 -5.93 -20.58 11.42
N GLY A 209 -5.93 -21.28 10.29
CA GLY A 209 -6.09 -22.74 10.21
C GLY A 209 -4.84 -23.55 10.55
N LYS A 210 -3.72 -22.93 10.96
CA LYS A 210 -2.47 -23.60 11.35
C LYS A 210 -1.91 -24.55 10.27
N ARG A 211 -2.08 -24.22 8.98
CA ARG A 211 -1.53 -24.99 7.84
C ARG A 211 -0.57 -24.17 6.98
N PHE A 212 0.00 -23.13 7.57
CA PHE A 212 1.12 -22.37 7.04
C PHE A 212 2.04 -21.99 8.22
N GLN A 213 3.05 -21.17 7.98
CA GLN A 213 3.93 -20.67 9.04
C GLN A 213 3.17 -19.78 10.05
N ASP A 214 3.76 -19.55 11.23
CA ASP A 214 3.23 -18.65 12.28
C ASP A 214 4.14 -17.42 12.39
N PRO A 215 3.90 -16.36 11.59
CA PRO A 215 4.87 -15.27 11.45
C PRO A 215 5.15 -14.52 12.75
N LEU A 216 4.14 -14.36 13.60
CA LEU A 216 4.30 -13.64 14.87
C LEU A 216 5.16 -14.44 15.85
N ARG A 217 4.94 -15.75 15.96
CA ARG A 217 5.79 -16.61 16.80
C ARG A 217 7.20 -16.77 16.24
N GLU A 218 7.35 -16.71 14.92
CA GLU A 218 8.65 -16.78 14.25
C GLU A 218 9.42 -15.45 14.31
N GLY A 219 8.81 -14.37 14.80
CA GLY A 219 9.51 -13.13 15.16
C GLY A 219 9.11 -11.88 14.37
N ALA A 220 8.13 -11.95 13.47
CA ALA A 220 7.57 -10.76 12.86
C ALA A 220 7.02 -9.83 13.96
N HIS A 221 7.41 -8.56 13.91
CA HIS A 221 6.93 -7.56 14.87
C HIS A 221 5.45 -7.28 14.67
N LEU A 222 5.02 -7.27 13.40
CA LEU A 222 3.68 -6.94 12.98
C LEU A 222 3.22 -7.92 11.90
N MET A 223 1.94 -8.23 11.92
CA MET A 223 1.26 -8.89 10.83
C MET A 223 0.06 -8.05 10.41
N THR A 224 -0.03 -7.74 9.12
CA THR A 224 -1.23 -7.12 8.54
C THR A 224 -1.94 -8.12 7.65
N MET A 225 -3.26 -8.01 7.51
CA MET A 225 -4.00 -8.84 6.57
C MET A 225 -5.29 -8.16 6.13
N SER A 226 -5.73 -8.43 4.91
CA SER A 226 -7.11 -8.22 4.51
C SER A 226 -8.02 -9.33 5.04
N THR A 227 -9.24 -9.00 5.41
CA THR A 227 -10.21 -9.94 5.96
C THR A 227 -11.05 -10.66 4.90
N TYR A 228 -11.04 -10.21 3.64
CA TYR A 228 -11.94 -10.69 2.58
C TYR A 228 -11.34 -11.72 1.61
N LYS A 229 -10.08 -12.11 1.80
CA LYS A 229 -9.41 -13.10 0.96
C LYS A 229 -9.60 -14.51 1.56
N ALA A 230 -8.52 -15.24 1.82
CA ALA A 230 -8.62 -16.56 2.44
C ALA A 230 -9.23 -16.54 3.84
N PHE A 231 -9.22 -15.38 4.52
CA PHE A 231 -9.86 -15.20 5.82
C PHE A 231 -11.40 -15.30 5.75
N GLY A 232 -12.02 -14.99 4.59
CA GLY A 232 -13.45 -15.24 4.35
C GLY A 232 -14.43 -14.27 5.02
N GLY A 233 -13.99 -13.07 5.39
CA GLY A 233 -14.82 -12.03 6.01
C GLY A 233 -15.09 -10.81 5.14
N PRO A 234 -15.64 -9.73 5.73
CA PRO A 234 -16.03 -8.53 4.98
C PRO A 234 -14.79 -7.78 4.44
N PRO A 235 -14.93 -6.91 3.43
CA PRO A 235 -13.84 -6.02 3.00
C PRO A 235 -13.35 -5.09 4.13
N SER A 236 -12.24 -5.45 4.75
CA SER A 236 -11.54 -4.71 5.81
C SER A 236 -10.07 -5.15 5.92
N GLY A 237 -9.35 -4.62 6.90
CA GLY A 237 -8.01 -5.04 7.28
C GLY A 237 -7.87 -5.27 8.78
N LEU A 238 -6.91 -6.11 9.16
CA LEU A 238 -6.47 -6.33 10.53
C LEU A 238 -4.98 -6.06 10.64
N LEU A 239 -4.59 -5.55 11.80
CA LEU A 239 -3.21 -5.46 12.24
C LEU A 239 -3.09 -6.20 13.57
N VAL A 240 -2.13 -7.12 13.64
CA VAL A 240 -1.91 -7.98 14.80
C VAL A 240 -0.45 -7.87 15.21
N SER A 241 -0.21 -7.75 16.50
CA SER A 241 1.11 -7.63 17.12
C SER A 241 1.13 -8.44 18.41
N ALA A 242 2.25 -9.10 18.71
CA ALA A 242 2.52 -9.64 20.03
C ALA A 242 3.17 -8.59 20.97
N ASP A 243 3.62 -7.46 20.41
CA ASP A 243 4.17 -6.32 21.14
C ASP A 243 3.06 -5.31 21.46
N GLU A 244 2.75 -5.18 22.75
CA GLU A 244 1.69 -4.29 23.26
C GLU A 244 2.04 -2.80 23.10
N GLU A 245 3.31 -2.43 23.25
CA GLU A 245 3.73 -1.04 23.09
C GLU A 245 3.59 -0.61 21.63
N LEU A 246 4.02 -1.46 20.71
CA LEU A 246 3.86 -1.24 19.29
C LEU A 246 2.39 -1.20 18.89
N ALA A 247 1.56 -2.11 19.40
CA ALA A 247 0.11 -2.11 19.17
C ALA A 247 -0.54 -0.80 19.63
N ARG A 248 -0.19 -0.31 20.83
CA ARG A 248 -0.72 0.94 21.38
C ARG A 248 -0.31 2.17 20.57
N ARG A 249 0.93 2.20 20.07
CA ARG A 249 1.42 3.28 19.18
C ARG A 249 0.65 3.31 17.88
N ILE A 250 0.36 2.14 17.31
CA ILE A 250 -0.41 2.03 16.06
C ILE A 250 -1.88 2.38 16.28
N ASP A 251 -2.47 1.94 17.39
CA ASP A 251 -3.85 2.27 17.75
C ASP A 251 -4.04 3.79 17.85
N ALA A 252 -3.11 4.51 18.48
CA ALA A 252 -3.12 5.98 18.55
C ALA A 252 -3.02 6.68 17.17
N ILE A 253 -2.38 6.02 16.19
CA ILE A 253 -2.36 6.50 14.79
C ILE A 253 -3.70 6.21 14.12
N ALA A 254 -4.26 5.02 14.32
CA ALA A 254 -5.54 4.64 13.75
C ALA A 254 -6.66 5.54 14.26
N PHE A 255 -6.74 5.75 15.58
CA PHE A 255 -7.67 6.66 16.24
C PHE A 255 -6.95 7.48 17.32
N PRO A 256 -7.09 8.81 17.36
CA PRO A 256 -7.91 9.66 16.48
C PRO A 256 -7.21 10.10 15.19
N GLY A 257 -6.02 9.55 14.87
CA GLY A 257 -5.18 10.08 13.79
C GLY A 257 -5.75 9.89 12.39
N MET A 258 -6.22 8.68 12.05
CA MET A 258 -6.67 8.33 10.69
C MET A 258 -8.17 8.10 10.59
N THR A 259 -8.81 7.75 11.70
CA THR A 259 -10.23 7.37 11.79
C THR A 259 -10.87 8.06 13.00
N ALA A 260 -12.18 8.26 12.94
CA ALA A 260 -12.97 8.88 14.01
C ALA A 260 -13.89 7.89 14.74
N ASN A 261 -14.32 6.82 14.08
CA ASN A 261 -15.17 5.78 14.62
C ASN A 261 -14.92 4.45 13.89
N PHE A 262 -15.38 3.35 14.47
CA PHE A 262 -15.39 2.03 13.84
C PHE A 262 -16.79 1.69 13.30
N ASP A 263 -16.85 0.87 12.26
CA ASP A 263 -18.09 0.37 11.67
C ASP A 263 -18.54 -0.89 12.42
N LEU A 264 -19.58 -0.76 13.25
CA LEU A 264 -20.10 -1.86 14.05
C LEU A 264 -20.65 -3.00 13.18
N GLY A 265 -21.27 -2.68 12.03
CA GLY A 265 -21.80 -3.70 11.11
C GLY A 265 -20.68 -4.55 10.49
N LYS A 266 -19.58 -3.91 10.06
CA LYS A 266 -18.39 -4.64 9.60
C LYS A 266 -17.74 -5.45 10.71
N THR A 267 -17.69 -4.91 11.93
CA THR A 267 -17.15 -5.62 13.08
C THR A 267 -17.96 -6.90 13.36
N ALA A 268 -19.29 -6.82 13.33
CA ALA A 268 -20.16 -7.98 13.51
C ALA A 268 -19.94 -9.04 12.44
N ALA A 269 -19.86 -8.64 11.16
CA ALA A 269 -19.57 -9.58 10.06
C ALA A 269 -18.17 -10.22 10.20
N LEU A 270 -17.16 -9.45 10.62
CA LEU A 270 -15.83 -9.97 10.87
C LEU A 270 -15.80 -10.98 12.02
N LEU A 271 -16.55 -10.74 13.10
CA LEU A 271 -16.67 -11.68 14.22
C LEU A 271 -17.21 -13.03 13.76
N MET A 272 -18.21 -13.05 12.86
CA MET A 272 -18.71 -14.31 12.29
C MET A 272 -17.61 -15.08 11.56
N SER A 273 -16.83 -14.42 10.72
CA SER A 273 -15.71 -15.06 10.02
C SER A 273 -14.61 -15.57 10.95
N VAL A 274 -14.37 -14.88 12.07
CA VAL A 274 -13.46 -15.36 13.13
C VAL A 274 -14.03 -16.63 13.77
N LEU A 275 -15.32 -16.66 14.09
CA LEU A 275 -15.98 -17.84 14.67
C LEU A 275 -15.95 -19.03 13.70
N ASP A 276 -16.15 -18.80 12.40
CA ASP A 276 -16.03 -19.82 11.37
C ASP A 276 -14.62 -20.42 11.34
N LEU A 277 -13.58 -19.57 11.40
CA LEU A 277 -12.19 -20.03 11.41
C LEU A 277 -11.79 -20.71 12.73
N LEU A 278 -12.37 -20.31 13.86
CA LEU A 278 -12.16 -20.99 15.13
C LEU A 278 -12.75 -22.41 15.13
N GLU A 279 -13.87 -22.61 14.44
CA GLU A 279 -14.54 -23.91 14.38
C GLU A 279 -14.00 -24.81 13.25
N TYR A 280 -13.79 -24.24 12.07
CA TYR A 280 -13.48 -24.99 10.84
C TYR A 280 -12.10 -24.71 10.26
N GLY A 281 -11.33 -23.77 10.82
CA GLY A 281 -10.14 -23.22 10.18
C GLY A 281 -9.10 -24.26 9.77
N GLU A 282 -8.85 -25.27 10.62
CA GLU A 282 -7.90 -26.33 10.30
C GLU A 282 -8.34 -27.18 9.11
N THR A 283 -9.58 -27.69 9.14
CA THR A 283 -10.14 -28.50 8.04
C THR A 283 -10.28 -27.69 6.75
N TYR A 284 -10.67 -26.41 6.84
CA TYR A 284 -10.74 -25.49 5.72
C TYR A 284 -9.36 -25.29 5.07
N ALA A 285 -8.34 -24.99 5.87
CA ALA A 285 -6.99 -24.78 5.37
C ALA A 285 -6.37 -26.06 4.79
N ASP A 286 -6.61 -27.22 5.42
CA ASP A 286 -6.24 -28.54 4.87
C ASP A 286 -6.88 -28.78 3.50
N THR A 287 -8.18 -28.48 3.36
CA THR A 287 -8.90 -28.65 2.11
C THR A 287 -8.39 -27.69 1.03
N CYS A 288 -8.08 -26.44 1.38
CA CYS A 288 -7.49 -25.48 0.45
C CYS A 288 -6.13 -25.97 -0.08
N LEU A 289 -5.26 -26.44 0.81
CA LEU A 289 -3.94 -26.98 0.47
C LEU A 289 -4.04 -28.24 -0.39
N SER A 290 -4.92 -29.17 -0.01
CA SER A 290 -5.15 -30.41 -0.76
C SER A 290 -5.69 -30.12 -2.16
N ASN A 291 -6.63 -29.19 -2.28
CA ASN A 291 -7.15 -28.71 -3.56
C ASN A 291 -6.04 -28.08 -4.41
N ALA A 292 -5.20 -27.23 -3.82
CA ALA A 292 -4.12 -26.59 -4.56
C ALA A 292 -3.14 -27.65 -5.12
N LYS A 293 -2.72 -28.61 -4.29
CA LYS A 293 -1.87 -29.72 -4.74
C LYS A 293 -2.53 -30.60 -5.81
N SER A 294 -3.83 -30.86 -5.68
CA SER A 294 -4.57 -31.68 -6.65
C SER A 294 -4.76 -30.95 -7.98
N LEU A 295 -5.06 -29.66 -7.93
CA LEU A 295 -5.19 -28.82 -9.11
C LEU A 295 -3.87 -28.63 -9.84
N ALA A 296 -2.75 -28.50 -9.12
CA ALA A 296 -1.42 -28.48 -9.73
C ALA A 296 -1.19 -29.73 -10.59
N LYS A 297 -1.37 -30.92 -10.00
CA LYS A 297 -1.20 -32.19 -10.71
C LYS A 297 -2.14 -32.34 -11.89
N ALA A 298 -3.39 -31.91 -11.74
CA ALA A 298 -4.38 -31.98 -12.81
C ALA A 298 -4.01 -31.04 -13.97
N LEU A 299 -3.57 -29.81 -13.68
CA LEU A 299 -3.12 -28.86 -14.70
C LEU A 299 -1.88 -29.36 -15.44
N GLU A 300 -0.91 -29.97 -14.73
CA GLU A 300 0.24 -30.61 -15.38
C GLU A 300 -0.17 -31.78 -16.28
N ALA A 301 -1.10 -32.62 -15.83
CA ALA A 301 -1.60 -33.75 -16.61
C ALA A 301 -2.32 -33.32 -17.90
N GLU A 302 -2.99 -32.16 -17.87
CA GLU A 302 -3.60 -31.54 -19.06
C GLU A 302 -2.55 -30.85 -19.97
N GLY A 303 -1.34 -30.59 -19.47
CA GLY A 303 -0.23 -30.02 -20.24
C GLY A 303 0.07 -28.54 -19.95
N PHE A 304 -0.45 -27.96 -18.86
CA PHE A 304 -0.07 -26.62 -18.43
C PHE A 304 1.31 -26.61 -17.74
N ALA A 305 2.07 -25.54 -17.99
CA ALA A 305 3.32 -25.27 -17.27
C ALA A 305 3.02 -24.72 -15.87
N VAL A 306 2.91 -25.59 -14.88
CA VAL A 306 2.70 -25.21 -13.47
C VAL A 306 4.04 -24.84 -12.84
N HIS A 307 4.10 -23.67 -12.21
CA HIS A 307 5.29 -23.23 -11.50
C HIS A 307 5.54 -24.14 -10.28
N GLY A 308 6.81 -24.44 -10.03
CA GLY A 308 7.25 -25.24 -8.89
C GLY A 308 8.70 -24.96 -8.56
N VAL A 309 9.12 -25.45 -7.40
CA VAL A 309 10.48 -25.34 -6.88
C VAL A 309 11.03 -26.74 -6.67
N ASP A 310 12.23 -26.98 -7.18
CA ASP A 310 12.92 -28.27 -7.08
C ASP A 310 13.04 -28.71 -5.61
N GLY A 311 12.62 -29.95 -5.34
CA GLY A 311 12.59 -30.52 -3.99
C GLY A 311 11.45 -30.03 -3.08
N GLN A 312 10.67 -29.02 -3.48
CA GLN A 312 9.53 -28.49 -2.70
C GLN A 312 8.17 -28.70 -3.37
N GLY A 313 8.14 -29.00 -4.68
CA GLY A 313 6.92 -29.17 -5.46
C GLY A 313 6.30 -27.82 -5.87
N HIS A 314 4.97 -27.76 -6.01
CA HIS A 314 4.30 -26.54 -6.51
C HIS A 314 3.90 -25.57 -5.41
N THR A 315 3.48 -26.07 -4.24
CA THR A 315 2.93 -25.23 -3.18
C THR A 315 2.83 -25.95 -1.83
N GLN A 316 2.93 -25.15 -0.78
CA GLN A 316 2.56 -25.46 0.61
C GLN A 316 1.45 -24.53 1.11
N SER A 317 0.72 -23.86 0.20
CA SER A 317 -0.40 -22.95 0.51
C SER A 317 -1.65 -23.28 -0.31
N HIS A 318 -2.64 -22.39 -0.30
CA HIS A 318 -3.81 -22.44 -1.18
C HIS A 318 -3.58 -21.80 -2.57
N HIS A 319 -2.38 -21.26 -2.81
CA HIS A 319 -2.03 -20.67 -4.10
C HIS A 319 -1.26 -21.65 -4.99
N LEU A 320 -1.38 -21.41 -6.29
CA LEU A 320 -0.59 -21.98 -7.36
C LEU A 320 -0.23 -20.88 -8.35
N ALA A 321 0.74 -21.15 -9.21
CA ALA A 321 1.02 -20.28 -10.35
C ALA A 321 1.25 -21.07 -11.63
N LEU A 322 0.83 -20.52 -12.76
CA LEU A 322 1.15 -21.02 -14.10
C LEU A 322 2.14 -20.07 -14.77
N HIS A 323 3.02 -20.60 -15.63
CA HIS A 323 3.82 -19.78 -16.54
C HIS A 323 2.91 -19.23 -17.63
N ALA A 324 2.96 -17.91 -17.85
CA ALA A 324 2.03 -17.26 -18.75
C ALA A 324 2.57 -17.06 -20.18
N ALA A 325 3.87 -17.24 -20.42
CA ALA A 325 4.47 -17.09 -21.75
C ALA A 325 3.83 -18.04 -22.79
N PRO A 326 3.59 -19.34 -22.50
CA PRO A 326 2.85 -20.24 -23.42
C PRO A 326 1.38 -19.83 -23.62
N LEU A 327 0.88 -18.93 -22.77
CA LEU A 327 -0.49 -18.45 -22.75
C LEU A 327 -0.61 -17.01 -23.30
N GLY A 328 0.46 -16.45 -23.87
CA GLY A 328 0.45 -15.11 -24.46
C GLY A 328 0.39 -13.96 -23.44
N GLY A 329 0.69 -14.23 -22.16
CA GLY A 329 0.67 -13.23 -21.08
C GLY A 329 -0.40 -13.48 -20.04
N GLY A 330 -0.12 -13.12 -18.79
CA GLY A 330 -0.95 -13.45 -17.64
C GLY A 330 -2.28 -12.73 -17.63
N GLN A 331 -2.31 -11.44 -17.98
CA GLN A 331 -3.56 -10.67 -18.09
C GLN A 331 -4.33 -11.08 -19.35
N ALA A 332 -3.65 -11.27 -20.48
CA ALA A 332 -4.26 -11.74 -21.71
C ALA A 332 -4.97 -13.09 -21.52
N ALA A 333 -4.27 -14.07 -20.94
CA ALA A 333 -4.83 -15.39 -20.64
C ALA A 333 -6.01 -15.31 -19.64
N SER A 334 -5.88 -14.50 -18.59
CA SER A 334 -6.96 -14.32 -17.61
C SER A 334 -8.23 -13.75 -18.24
N LYS A 335 -8.10 -12.79 -19.18
CA LYS A 335 -9.25 -12.22 -19.90
C LYS A 335 -9.96 -13.26 -20.76
N ARG A 336 -9.20 -14.08 -21.50
CA ARG A 336 -9.77 -15.15 -22.33
C ARG A 336 -10.43 -16.25 -21.48
N LEU A 337 -9.83 -16.66 -20.37
CA LEU A 337 -10.47 -17.59 -19.43
C LEU A 337 -11.76 -17.03 -18.83
N ALA A 338 -11.83 -15.72 -18.59
CA ALA A 338 -13.05 -15.07 -18.12
C ALA A 338 -14.20 -15.16 -19.14
N GLU A 339 -13.91 -15.25 -20.45
CA GLU A 339 -14.93 -15.51 -21.48
C GLU A 339 -15.57 -16.90 -21.33
N ALA A 340 -14.89 -17.84 -20.68
CA ALA A 340 -15.43 -19.15 -20.31
C ALA A 340 -15.97 -19.18 -18.87
N ASN A 341 -16.11 -18.03 -18.19
CA ASN A 341 -16.50 -17.90 -16.79
C ASN A 341 -15.50 -18.53 -15.79
N ILE A 342 -14.21 -18.55 -16.16
CA ILE A 342 -13.09 -18.96 -15.29
C ILE A 342 -12.29 -17.70 -14.93
N LEU A 343 -12.34 -17.27 -13.67
CA LEU A 343 -11.78 -16.00 -13.22
C LEU A 343 -10.43 -16.21 -12.54
N LEU A 344 -9.36 -15.81 -13.23
CA LEU A 344 -7.99 -15.83 -12.72
C LEU A 344 -7.38 -14.44 -12.80
N CYS A 345 -6.13 -14.28 -12.32
CA CYS A 345 -5.41 -13.02 -12.40
C CYS A 345 -3.95 -13.26 -12.75
N GLY A 346 -3.39 -12.40 -13.61
CA GLY A 346 -1.96 -12.38 -13.87
C GLY A 346 -1.16 -11.98 -12.61
N ILE A 347 0.06 -12.48 -12.50
CA ILE A 347 0.98 -12.16 -11.40
C ILE A 347 2.42 -12.16 -11.91
N GLY A 348 3.32 -11.47 -11.20
CA GLY A 348 4.76 -11.63 -11.41
C GLY A 348 5.26 -12.97 -10.88
N LEU A 349 6.21 -13.56 -11.61
CA LEU A 349 7.03 -14.71 -11.21
C LEU A 349 8.50 -14.38 -11.49
N PRO A 350 9.46 -14.99 -10.77
CA PRO A 350 10.88 -14.78 -11.01
C PRO A 350 11.39 -15.67 -12.16
N ILE A 351 10.73 -15.54 -13.31
CA ILE A 351 11.03 -16.21 -14.58
C ILE A 351 11.08 -15.16 -15.69
N ASP A 352 11.42 -15.58 -16.91
CA ASP A 352 11.52 -14.66 -18.04
C ASP A 352 10.23 -13.82 -18.23
N PRO A 353 10.37 -12.50 -18.50
CA PRO A 353 9.23 -11.62 -18.66
C PRO A 353 8.46 -11.92 -19.94
N VAL A 354 7.17 -11.53 -19.97
CA VAL A 354 6.36 -11.48 -21.19
C VAL A 354 6.24 -10.01 -21.60
N GLU A 355 6.59 -9.67 -22.83
CA GLU A 355 6.58 -8.28 -23.28
C GLU A 355 5.16 -7.68 -23.19
N GLY A 356 5.02 -6.58 -22.44
CA GLY A 356 3.75 -5.86 -22.28
C GLY A 356 2.71 -6.53 -21.37
N ASP A 357 3.04 -7.64 -20.70
CA ASP A 357 2.11 -8.35 -19.81
C ASP A 357 2.85 -8.98 -18.60
N LEU A 358 2.12 -9.59 -17.68
CA LEU A 358 2.64 -10.38 -16.57
C LEU A 358 3.06 -11.78 -17.04
N ASN A 359 4.12 -12.31 -16.44
CA ASN A 359 4.72 -13.59 -16.83
C ASN A 359 4.14 -14.81 -16.09
N GLY A 360 3.25 -14.61 -15.12
CA GLY A 360 2.54 -15.67 -14.42
C GLY A 360 1.03 -15.48 -14.35
N ILE A 361 0.31 -16.55 -14.01
CA ILE A 361 -1.10 -16.51 -13.59
C ILE A 361 -1.20 -17.09 -12.19
N ARG A 362 -1.76 -16.35 -11.24
CA ARG A 362 -2.03 -16.83 -9.88
C ARG A 362 -3.40 -17.50 -9.82
N ILE A 363 -3.44 -18.68 -9.22
CA ILE A 363 -4.67 -19.42 -8.92
C ILE A 363 -4.76 -19.58 -7.39
N GLY A 364 -5.95 -19.38 -6.82
CA GLY A 364 -6.22 -19.62 -5.41
C GLY A 364 -7.42 -20.56 -5.24
N THR A 365 -7.34 -21.49 -4.30
CA THR A 365 -8.38 -22.50 -4.06
C THR A 365 -9.39 -22.14 -2.97
N GLN A 366 -9.17 -21.04 -2.24
CA GLN A 366 -9.93 -20.66 -1.05
C GLN A 366 -11.43 -20.49 -1.31
N GLU A 367 -11.80 -19.87 -2.43
CA GLU A 367 -13.20 -19.57 -2.78
C GLU A 367 -13.94 -20.87 -3.14
N ILE A 368 -13.37 -21.67 -4.04
CA ILE A 368 -13.98 -22.93 -4.47
C ILE A 368 -14.05 -23.94 -3.33
N THR A 369 -13.08 -23.93 -2.41
CA THR A 369 -13.13 -24.74 -1.18
C THR A 369 -14.32 -24.33 -0.30
N ARG A 370 -14.59 -23.03 -0.12
CA ARG A 370 -15.77 -22.56 0.63
C ARG A 370 -17.09 -22.90 -0.05
N GLN A 371 -17.08 -23.15 -1.35
CA GLN A 371 -18.24 -23.63 -2.11
C GLN A 371 -18.39 -25.16 -2.09
N GLY A 372 -17.56 -25.87 -1.31
CA GLY A 372 -17.64 -27.32 -1.15
C GLY A 372 -16.86 -28.13 -2.17
N MET A 373 -16.05 -27.49 -3.02
CA MET A 373 -15.20 -28.21 -3.97
C MET A 373 -14.03 -28.88 -3.24
N GLY A 374 -13.84 -30.17 -3.47
CA GLY A 374 -12.69 -30.97 -3.00
C GLY A 374 -11.78 -31.43 -4.15
N ALA A 375 -10.84 -32.33 -3.87
CA ALA A 375 -9.82 -32.76 -4.82
C ALA A 375 -10.37 -33.24 -6.18
N ASN A 376 -11.51 -33.95 -6.20
CA ASN A 376 -12.13 -34.43 -7.43
C ASN A 376 -12.58 -33.30 -8.37
N ALA A 377 -13.02 -32.17 -7.81
CA ALA A 377 -13.42 -31.00 -8.59
C ALA A 377 -12.23 -30.36 -9.33
N MET A 378 -11.01 -30.52 -8.80
CA MET A 378 -9.82 -29.90 -9.38
C MET A 378 -9.46 -30.48 -10.75
N ALA A 379 -9.70 -31.78 -10.96
CA ALA A 379 -9.52 -32.42 -12.26
C ALA A 379 -10.46 -31.83 -13.31
N GLU A 380 -11.73 -31.61 -12.95
CA GLU A 380 -12.71 -31.02 -13.86
C GLU A 380 -12.37 -29.56 -14.18
N ILE A 381 -11.90 -28.78 -13.19
CA ILE A 381 -11.44 -27.40 -13.42
C ILE A 381 -10.26 -27.38 -14.41
N ALA A 382 -9.26 -28.23 -14.21
CA ALA A 382 -8.10 -28.33 -15.11
C ALA A 382 -8.54 -28.70 -16.54
N ARG A 383 -9.44 -29.68 -16.68
CA ARG A 383 -10.00 -30.10 -17.96
C ARG A 383 -10.74 -28.96 -18.66
N LEU A 384 -11.57 -28.19 -17.94
CA LEU A 384 -12.30 -27.05 -18.51
C LEU A 384 -11.34 -25.94 -18.97
N MET A 385 -10.25 -25.70 -18.23
CA MET A 385 -9.19 -24.79 -18.66
C MET A 385 -8.48 -25.30 -19.92
N ALA A 386 -8.15 -26.59 -19.98
CA ALA A 386 -7.47 -27.22 -21.11
C ALA A 386 -8.31 -27.16 -22.39
N ARG A 387 -9.61 -27.42 -22.30
CA ARG A 387 -10.56 -27.31 -23.42
C ARG A 387 -10.53 -25.95 -24.09
N LEU A 388 -10.56 -24.87 -23.30
CA LEU A 388 -10.49 -23.52 -23.86
C LEU A 388 -9.11 -23.20 -24.44
N TRP A 389 -8.05 -23.55 -23.70
CA TRP A 389 -6.72 -23.04 -23.97
C TRP A 389 -5.91 -23.93 -24.90
N LEU A 390 -5.81 -25.21 -24.56
CA LEU A 390 -4.96 -26.19 -25.24
C LEU A 390 -5.68 -26.85 -26.42
N HIS A 391 -7.00 -27.02 -26.33
CA HIS A 391 -7.80 -27.64 -27.39
C HIS A 391 -8.53 -26.63 -28.28
N GLY A 392 -8.49 -25.34 -27.93
CA GLY A 392 -9.05 -24.25 -28.73
C GLY A 392 -10.58 -24.30 -28.87
N GLU A 393 -11.30 -24.93 -27.93
CA GLU A 393 -12.75 -24.90 -27.93
C GLU A 393 -13.27 -23.46 -27.77
N ARG A 394 -14.46 -23.21 -28.32
CA ARG A 394 -15.09 -21.87 -28.24
C ARG A 394 -15.48 -21.57 -26.80
N ALA A 395 -15.23 -20.34 -26.35
CA ALA A 395 -15.50 -19.91 -24.99
C ALA A 395 -16.95 -20.10 -24.56
N GLU A 396 -17.93 -19.94 -25.46
CA GLU A 396 -19.36 -20.11 -25.13
C GLU A 396 -19.72 -21.56 -24.80
N ALA A 397 -19.06 -22.53 -25.45
CA ALA A 397 -19.29 -23.95 -25.18
C ALA A 397 -18.71 -24.30 -23.81
N VAL A 398 -17.45 -23.93 -23.55
CA VAL A 398 -16.81 -24.16 -22.24
C VAL A 398 -17.55 -23.42 -21.14
N ARG A 399 -18.02 -22.18 -21.37
CA ARG A 399 -18.80 -21.39 -20.41
C ARG A 399 -20.04 -22.13 -19.94
N LYS A 400 -20.78 -22.77 -20.85
CA LYS A 400 -21.98 -23.54 -20.50
C LYS A 400 -21.62 -24.66 -19.53
N ASP A 401 -20.56 -25.41 -19.83
CA ASP A 401 -20.12 -26.53 -19.00
C ASP A 401 -19.55 -26.07 -17.65
N VAL A 402 -18.86 -24.92 -17.61
CA VAL A 402 -18.42 -24.28 -16.34
C VAL A 402 -19.62 -23.90 -15.48
N ILE A 403 -20.67 -23.31 -16.07
CA ILE A 403 -21.89 -22.95 -15.34
C ILE A 403 -22.61 -24.21 -14.85
N ASP A 404 -22.75 -25.23 -15.70
CA ASP A 404 -23.40 -26.49 -15.35
C ASP A 404 -22.62 -27.22 -14.24
N PHE A 405 -21.29 -27.25 -14.30
CA PHE A 405 -20.44 -27.77 -13.22
C PHE A 405 -20.64 -27.00 -11.91
N ARG A 406 -20.66 -25.66 -11.98
CA ARG A 406 -20.84 -24.80 -10.82
C ARG A 406 -22.21 -24.96 -10.14
N ARG A 407 -23.26 -25.39 -10.87
CA ARG A 407 -24.59 -25.68 -10.29
C ARG A 407 -24.57 -26.78 -9.23
N GLY A 408 -23.57 -27.66 -9.23
CA GLY A 408 -23.39 -28.68 -8.18
C GLY A 408 -22.93 -28.15 -6.82
N TYR A 409 -22.53 -26.87 -6.73
CA TYR A 409 -21.83 -26.32 -5.56
C TYR A 409 -22.51 -25.08 -4.96
N GLN A 410 -23.83 -25.11 -4.73
CA GLN A 410 -24.59 -23.90 -4.34
C GLN A 410 -24.51 -23.53 -2.85
N GLU A 411 -24.06 -24.45 -2.00
CA GLU A 411 -24.01 -24.25 -0.56
C GLU A 411 -22.61 -23.86 -0.10
N LEU A 412 -22.54 -22.96 0.88
CA LEU A 412 -21.29 -22.63 1.54
C LEU A 412 -20.99 -23.67 2.63
N VAL A 413 -19.73 -24.08 2.71
CA VAL A 413 -19.18 -24.93 3.77
C VAL A 413 -18.10 -24.17 4.55
N PHE A 414 -17.77 -24.67 5.74
CA PHE A 414 -16.86 -23.99 6.68
C PHE A 414 -17.40 -22.62 7.13
N VAL A 415 -18.72 -22.55 7.30
CA VAL A 415 -19.49 -21.43 7.85
C VAL A 415 -20.42 -21.98 8.93
N ARG A 416 -20.62 -21.25 10.02
CA ARG A 416 -21.45 -21.64 11.17
C ARG A 416 -22.95 -21.47 10.96
#